data_AF-T2M6H7-F1
#
_entry.id   AF-T2M6H7-F1
#
_cell.length_a   1.000
_cell.length_b   1.000
_cell.length_c   1.000
_cell.angle_alpha   90.00
_cell.angle_beta   90.00
_cell.angle_gamma   90.00
#
_symmetry.space_group_name_H-M   'P 1'
#
loop_
_entity.id
_entity.type
_entity.pdbx_description
1 polymer ?
#
loop_
_entity_poly.entity_id
_entity_poly.type
_entity_poly.pdbx_seq_one_letter_code
_entity_poly.pdbx_strand_id
1 'polypeptide(L)'
;MSLYSIIVIFLNCSYAFEHLSKSRCFLRIKKKELFIDILLGISSCIILNLIGAESLGKHFFYFRCKTSESLQNLLTWLMGNPAGLKLNKELSHFLGNFFSCHVQIWMQYIDVIDDYFVAIVTFLIYSNCFGLTLFLSLVKDVINVLTLHIYCFYVYGAKLYSLQLYGLISLSRLFMGKKWNVLRCRLDSVTYEADQFILGTILFTTLMFLLPTTVLYYVVFATLRMCVLVTQFSLTFFISVITDRSLEIKTSNVSNLSPSYRLSFFEITDGLQKLLTGEILKPWSKWSNVSTDNKNIECL
;
A
#
# COMPACT_ATOMS: atom_id res chain seq x y z
N MET A 1 16.73 -2.14 2.17
CA MET A 1 15.84 -2.00 1.00
C MET A 1 16.76 -1.80 -0.21
N SER A 2 16.99 -2.84 -1.00
CA SER A 2 18.09 -2.84 -1.98
C SER A 2 17.74 -1.98 -3.21
N LEU A 3 18.78 -1.38 -3.80
CA LEU A 3 18.81 -0.68 -5.11
C LEU A 3 17.97 -1.36 -6.21
N TYR A 4 17.72 -2.66 -6.08
CA TYR A 4 16.86 -3.47 -6.93
C TYR A 4 15.44 -2.89 -7.08
N SER A 5 14.85 -2.32 -6.02
CA SER A 5 13.50 -1.73 -6.12
C SER A 5 13.48 -0.43 -6.95
N ILE A 6 14.57 0.35 -6.92
CA ILE A 6 14.71 1.58 -7.71
C ILE A 6 14.96 1.23 -9.18
N ILE A 7 15.79 0.22 -9.45
CA ILE A 7 16.11 -0.26 -10.80
C ILE A 7 14.88 -0.87 -11.49
N VAL A 8 14.02 -1.60 -10.76
CA VAL A 8 12.78 -2.18 -11.32
C VAL A 8 11.76 -1.10 -11.71
N ILE A 9 11.70 0.02 -11.00
CA ILE A 9 10.84 1.17 -11.36
C ILE A 9 11.34 1.81 -12.67
N PHE A 10 12.66 2.01 -12.82
CA PHE A 10 13.25 2.55 -14.05
C PHE A 10 13.13 1.60 -15.26
N LEU A 11 13.26 0.28 -15.07
CA LEU A 11 13.15 -0.71 -16.15
C LEU A 11 11.71 -0.92 -16.65
N ASN A 12 10.70 -0.78 -15.78
CA ASN A 12 9.30 -0.86 -16.19
C ASN A 12 8.87 0.29 -17.11
N CYS A 13 9.55 1.45 -17.01
CA CYS A 13 9.31 2.59 -17.90
C CYS A 13 9.83 2.34 -19.33
N SER A 14 10.94 1.60 -19.48
CA SER A 14 11.53 1.26 -20.78
C SER A 14 10.71 0.21 -21.54
N TYR A 15 10.19 -0.82 -20.84
CA TYR A 15 9.42 -1.91 -21.46
C TYR A 15 8.06 -1.46 -22.01
N ALA A 16 7.45 -0.42 -21.44
CA ALA A 16 6.19 0.14 -21.93
C ALA A 16 6.34 0.87 -23.28
N PHE A 17 7.54 1.36 -23.61
CA PHE A 17 7.79 2.14 -24.82
C PHE A 17 7.95 1.26 -26.07
N GLU A 18 8.56 0.07 -25.93
CA GLU A 18 8.93 -0.77 -27.07
C GLU A 18 7.74 -1.53 -27.70
N HIS A 19 6.73 -1.89 -26.92
CA HIS A 19 5.55 -2.64 -27.39
C HIS A 19 4.52 -1.76 -28.15
N LEU A 20 4.65 -0.43 -28.12
CA LEU A 20 3.70 0.51 -28.73
C LEU A 20 3.92 0.78 -30.23
N SER A 21 5.01 0.30 -30.84
CA SER A 21 5.48 0.75 -32.17
C SER A 21 4.84 0.06 -33.39
N LYS A 22 4.01 -0.98 -33.22
CA LYS A 22 3.79 -1.99 -34.27
C LYS A 22 2.53 -1.88 -35.17
N SER A 23 1.94 -0.70 -35.39
CA SER A 23 0.79 -0.58 -36.33
C SER A 23 0.68 0.79 -37.04
N ARG A 24 0.77 0.79 -38.38
CA ARG A 24 0.91 1.99 -39.24
C ARG A 24 -0.33 2.93 -39.31
N CYS A 25 -1.55 2.45 -39.09
CA CYS A 25 -2.76 3.31 -39.04
C CYS A 25 -3.02 3.86 -37.62
N PHE A 26 -2.76 3.04 -36.60
CA PHE A 26 -2.71 3.41 -35.18
C PHE A 26 -1.66 4.49 -34.88
N LEU A 27 -0.53 4.45 -35.60
CA LEU A 27 0.53 5.46 -35.56
C LEU A 27 0.08 6.88 -35.98
N ARG A 28 -0.99 7.04 -36.79
CA ARG A 28 -1.43 8.36 -37.27
C ARG A 28 -2.37 9.07 -36.29
N ILE A 29 -3.20 8.32 -35.58
CA ILE A 29 -4.08 8.81 -34.50
C ILE A 29 -3.21 9.17 -33.27
N LYS A 30 -2.27 8.29 -32.89
CA LYS A 30 -1.31 8.54 -31.81
C LYS A 30 -0.37 9.71 -32.03
N LYS A 31 -0.05 10.08 -33.27
CA LYS A 31 0.82 11.24 -33.55
C LYS A 31 0.19 12.56 -33.12
N LYS A 32 -1.13 12.72 -33.24
CA LYS A 32 -1.83 13.95 -32.82
C LYS A 32 -1.89 14.05 -31.30
N GLU A 33 -2.19 12.96 -30.62
CA GLU A 33 -2.20 12.88 -29.15
C GLU A 33 -0.80 13.10 -28.57
N LEU A 34 0.21 12.47 -29.16
CA LEU A 34 1.61 12.68 -28.79
C LEU A 34 2.02 14.15 -28.97
N PHE A 35 1.57 14.80 -30.05
CA PHE A 35 1.86 16.21 -30.26
C PHE A 35 1.19 17.10 -29.20
N ILE A 36 -0.07 16.80 -28.82
CA ILE A 36 -0.77 17.50 -27.75
C ILE A 36 -0.08 17.27 -26.40
N ASP A 37 0.35 16.04 -26.11
CA ASP A 37 1.06 15.70 -24.87
C ASP A 37 2.43 16.40 -24.78
N ILE A 38 3.17 16.50 -25.89
CA ILE A 38 4.42 17.26 -25.98
C ILE A 38 4.16 18.76 -25.81
N LEU A 39 3.12 19.32 -26.44
CA LEU A 39 2.77 20.74 -26.28
C LEU A 39 2.42 21.06 -24.82
N LEU A 40 1.62 20.21 -24.18
CA LEU A 40 1.29 20.32 -22.76
C LEU A 40 2.55 20.20 -21.89
N GLY A 41 3.46 19.27 -22.20
CA GLY A 41 4.75 19.12 -21.54
C GLY A 41 5.65 20.35 -21.66
N ILE A 42 5.76 20.95 -22.84
CA ILE A 42 6.53 22.19 -23.02
C ILE A 42 5.90 23.33 -22.21
N SER A 43 4.57 23.43 -22.19
CA SER A 43 3.86 24.44 -21.39
C SER A 43 4.11 24.26 -19.89
N SER A 44 4.07 23.03 -19.36
CA SER A 44 4.38 22.74 -17.95
C SER A 44 5.85 22.98 -17.65
N CYS A 45 6.77 22.68 -18.57
CA CYS A 45 8.20 22.96 -18.43
C CYS A 45 8.46 24.46 -18.25
N ILE A 46 7.83 25.31 -19.07
CA ILE A 46 7.96 26.78 -18.95
C ILE A 46 7.41 27.24 -17.61
N ILE A 47 6.22 26.78 -17.20
CA ILE A 47 5.60 27.14 -15.92
C ILE A 47 6.50 26.74 -14.73
N LEU A 48 7.06 25.53 -14.75
CA LEU A 48 7.93 25.04 -13.67
C LEU A 48 9.26 25.80 -13.60
N ASN A 49 9.83 26.17 -14.75
CA ASN A 49 11.02 27.03 -14.78
C ASN A 49 10.72 28.44 -14.25
N LEU A 50 9.52 28.99 -14.49
CA LEU A 50 9.10 30.28 -13.94
C LEU A 50 8.92 30.23 -12.41
N ILE A 51 8.44 29.13 -11.85
CA ILE A 51 8.32 28.93 -10.40
C ILE A 51 9.73 28.81 -9.77
N GLY A 52 10.65 28.16 -10.47
CA GLY A 52 12.03 27.95 -10.04
C GLY A 52 12.19 26.79 -9.04
N ALA A 53 13.31 26.09 -9.14
CA ALA A 53 13.63 24.94 -8.27
C ALA A 53 13.73 25.33 -6.78
N GLU A 54 14.19 26.55 -6.48
CA GLU A 54 14.31 27.04 -5.10
C GLU A 54 12.95 27.21 -4.40
N SER A 55 11.94 27.67 -5.13
CA SER A 55 10.58 27.81 -4.59
C SER A 55 9.97 26.44 -4.27
N LEU A 56 10.18 25.47 -5.16
CA LEU A 56 9.78 24.08 -4.93
C LEU A 56 10.52 23.47 -3.73
N GLY A 57 11.80 23.81 -3.53
CA GLY A 57 12.57 23.38 -2.36
C GLY A 57 11.99 23.88 -1.05
N LYS A 58 11.55 25.15 -0.99
CA LYS A 58 10.86 25.69 0.19
C LYS A 58 9.55 24.95 0.49
N HIS A 59 8.80 24.60 -0.55
CA HIS A 59 7.55 23.84 -0.39
C HIS A 59 7.81 22.40 0.07
N PHE A 60 8.86 21.76 -0.45
CA PHE A 60 9.30 20.43 -0.01
C PHE A 60 9.76 20.43 1.45
N PHE A 61 10.56 21.42 1.84
CA PHE A 61 10.96 21.63 3.24
C PHE A 61 9.74 21.74 4.17
N TYR A 62 8.78 22.59 3.80
CA TYR A 62 7.55 22.77 4.56
C TYR A 62 6.75 21.46 4.66
N PHE A 63 6.60 20.73 3.55
CA PHE A 63 5.92 19.44 3.52
C PHE A 63 6.60 18.40 4.42
N ARG A 64 7.94 18.31 4.39
CA ARG A 64 8.74 17.44 5.27
C ARG A 64 8.45 17.76 6.74
N CYS A 65 8.62 19.01 7.15
CA CYS A 65 8.43 19.44 8.53
C CYS A 65 6.99 19.19 8.99
N LYS A 66 6.00 19.55 8.16
CA LYS A 66 4.59 19.39 8.52
C LYS A 66 4.18 17.93 8.64
N THR A 67 4.68 17.07 7.76
CA THR A 67 4.40 15.63 7.80
C THR A 67 5.01 14.98 9.03
N SER A 68 6.29 15.29 9.35
CA SER A 68 6.94 14.78 10.56
C SER A 68 6.20 15.19 11.84
N GLU A 69 5.88 16.49 11.96
CA GLU A 69 5.13 17.03 13.11
C GLU A 69 3.76 16.36 13.24
N SER A 70 3.02 16.23 12.15
CA SER A 70 1.68 15.64 12.16
C SER A 70 1.72 14.16 12.54
N LEU A 71 2.70 13.40 12.06
CA LEU A 71 2.89 12.00 12.43
C LEU A 71 3.30 11.86 13.90
N GLN A 72 4.21 12.70 14.38
CA GLN A 72 4.64 12.66 15.79
C GLN A 72 3.48 13.00 16.73
N ASN A 73 2.67 14.02 16.39
CA ASN A 73 1.47 14.40 17.14
C ASN A 73 0.39 13.31 17.10
N LEU A 74 0.23 12.64 15.96
CA LEU A 74 -0.68 11.50 15.84
C LEU A 74 -0.22 10.35 16.76
N LEU A 75 1.07 10.02 16.77
CA LEU A 75 1.61 8.97 17.61
C LEU A 75 1.50 9.28 19.11
N THR A 76 1.77 10.52 19.52
CA THR A 76 1.58 10.95 20.92
C THR A 76 0.11 10.93 21.32
N TRP A 77 -0.80 11.31 20.42
CA TRP A 77 -2.25 11.18 20.63
C TRP A 77 -2.67 9.70 20.79
N LEU A 78 -2.12 8.78 19.99
CA LEU A 78 -2.39 7.34 20.13
C LEU A 78 -1.87 6.77 21.46
N MET A 79 -0.70 7.22 21.94
CA MET A 79 -0.10 6.76 23.22
C MET A 79 -0.88 7.19 24.47
N GLY A 80 -1.64 8.29 24.39
CA GLY A 80 -2.40 8.83 25.52
C GLY A 80 -3.68 8.04 25.80
N ASN A 81 -4.81 8.56 25.31
CA ASN A 81 -6.12 7.91 25.45
C ASN A 81 -7.01 8.32 24.26
N PRO A 82 -6.74 7.79 23.06
CA PRO A 82 -7.39 8.21 21.84
C PRO A 82 -8.90 7.97 21.92
N ALA A 83 -9.69 8.99 21.57
CA ALA A 83 -11.16 8.97 21.59
C ALA A 83 -11.78 8.49 22.92
N GLY A 84 -11.07 8.61 24.04
CA GLY A 84 -11.54 8.15 25.36
C GLY A 84 -11.47 6.63 25.57
N LEU A 85 -10.96 5.87 24.61
CA LEU A 85 -10.79 4.42 24.72
C LEU A 85 -9.67 4.10 25.70
N LYS A 86 -9.98 3.40 26.80
CA LYS A 86 -8.98 2.95 27.78
C LYS A 86 -8.18 1.78 27.20
N LEU A 87 -7.10 2.11 26.51
CA LEU A 87 -6.18 1.15 25.89
C LEU A 87 -5.18 0.59 26.90
N ASN A 88 -4.54 -0.52 26.52
CA ASN A 88 -3.39 -1.02 27.26
C ASN A 88 -2.21 -0.03 27.11
N LYS A 89 -1.85 0.62 28.22
CA LYS A 89 -0.82 1.68 28.24
C LYS A 89 0.57 1.16 27.83
N GLU A 90 0.98 0.02 28.37
CA GLU A 90 2.30 -0.56 28.08
C GLU A 90 2.47 -0.85 26.59
N LEU A 91 1.48 -1.50 25.97
CA LEU A 91 1.50 -1.78 24.54
C LEU A 91 1.44 -0.49 23.71
N SER A 92 0.62 0.48 24.12
CA SER A 92 0.50 1.75 23.39
C SER A 92 1.81 2.54 23.42
N HIS A 93 2.49 2.60 24.57
CA HIS A 93 3.79 3.23 24.69
C HIS A 93 4.86 2.50 23.86
N PHE A 94 4.87 1.16 23.91
CA PHE A 94 5.78 0.36 23.10
C PHE A 94 5.60 0.62 21.60
N LEU A 95 4.36 0.56 21.09
CA LEU A 95 4.06 0.81 19.68
C LEU A 95 4.35 2.26 19.28
N GLY A 96 3.97 3.22 20.12
CA GLY A 96 4.24 4.63 19.89
C GLY A 96 5.72 4.93 19.75
N ASN A 97 6.56 4.37 20.64
CA ASN A 97 8.01 4.51 20.57
C ASN A 97 8.59 3.81 19.32
N PHE A 98 8.12 2.60 19.01
CA PHE A 98 8.53 1.86 17.81
C PHE A 98 8.26 2.64 16.52
N PHE A 99 7.04 3.16 16.34
CA PHE A 99 6.69 3.93 15.16
C PHE A 99 7.37 5.31 15.15
N SER A 100 7.58 5.95 16.31
CA SER A 100 8.30 7.23 16.40
C SER A 100 9.76 7.08 15.96
N CYS A 101 10.43 6.01 16.38
CA CYS A 101 11.78 5.67 15.88
C CYS A 101 11.79 5.52 14.36
N HIS A 102 10.75 4.90 13.79
CA HIS A 102 10.63 4.73 12.35
C HIS A 102 10.35 6.04 11.60
N VAL A 103 9.63 7.00 12.21
CA VAL A 103 9.53 8.39 11.69
C VAL A 103 10.90 9.05 11.65
N GLN A 104 11.73 8.88 12.68
CA GLN A 104 13.09 9.45 12.72
C GLN A 104 13.98 8.87 11.62
N ILE A 105 13.88 7.56 11.35
CA ILE A 105 14.59 6.91 10.23
C ILE A 105 14.12 7.51 8.89
N TRP A 106 12.82 7.73 8.73
CA TRP A 106 12.29 8.39 7.53
C TRP A 106 12.80 9.83 7.39
N MET A 107 12.91 10.61 8.47
CA MET A 107 13.49 11.94 8.42
C MET A 107 14.94 11.91 7.91
N GLN A 108 15.78 11.02 8.45
CA GLN A 108 17.16 10.83 7.97
C GLN A 108 17.21 10.47 6.49
N TYR A 109 16.28 9.62 6.04
CA TYR A 109 16.14 9.27 4.63
C TYR A 109 15.77 10.46 3.75
N ILE A 110 14.85 11.32 4.20
CA ILE A 110 14.48 12.53 3.47
C ILE A 110 15.62 13.54 3.45
N ASP A 111 16.40 13.67 4.51
CA ASP A 111 17.55 14.58 4.55
C ASP A 111 18.58 14.22 3.47
N VAL A 112 18.81 12.93 3.23
CA VAL A 112 19.63 12.47 2.10
C VAL A 112 18.99 12.85 0.75
N ILE A 113 17.67 12.80 0.60
CA ILE A 113 16.99 13.24 -0.62
C ILE A 113 17.10 14.76 -0.81
N ASP A 114 17.07 15.52 0.28
CA ASP A 114 17.13 17.00 0.29
C ASP A 114 18.43 17.48 -0.37
N ASP A 115 19.57 16.82 -0.09
CA ASP A 115 20.86 17.10 -0.71
C ASP A 115 20.84 16.96 -2.25
N TYR A 116 20.02 16.05 -2.78
CA TYR A 116 19.85 15.82 -4.22
C TYR A 116 18.60 16.48 -4.81
N PHE A 117 17.84 17.25 -4.01
CA PHE A 117 16.52 17.73 -4.39
C PHE A 117 16.54 18.58 -5.65
N VAL A 118 17.46 19.55 -5.73
CA VAL A 118 17.60 20.44 -6.90
C VAL A 118 17.90 19.64 -8.16
N ALA A 119 18.77 18.63 -8.08
CA ALA A 119 19.10 17.77 -9.22
C ALA A 119 17.88 16.94 -9.68
N ILE A 120 17.14 16.35 -8.74
CA ILE A 120 15.92 15.58 -9.03
C ILE A 120 14.85 16.46 -9.69
N VAL A 121 14.57 17.63 -9.13
CA VAL A 121 13.59 18.57 -9.69
C VAL A 121 14.01 19.05 -11.07
N THR A 122 15.29 19.37 -11.26
CA THR A 122 15.82 19.79 -12.56
C THR A 122 15.66 18.68 -13.61
N PHE A 123 15.95 17.43 -13.24
CA PHE A 123 15.72 16.27 -14.11
C PHE A 123 14.23 16.12 -14.46
N LEU A 124 13.33 16.25 -13.48
CA LEU A 124 11.89 16.21 -13.72
C LEU A 124 11.43 17.33 -14.66
N ILE A 125 11.94 18.55 -14.50
CA ILE A 125 11.61 19.68 -15.40
C ILE A 125 12.04 19.35 -16.83
N TYR A 126 13.27 18.91 -17.06
CA TYR A 126 13.74 18.57 -18.42
C TYR A 126 13.01 17.37 -19.04
N SER A 127 12.53 16.42 -18.23
CA SER A 127 11.74 15.27 -18.73
C SER A 127 10.43 15.69 -19.41
N ASN A 128 9.88 16.87 -19.07
CA ASN A 128 8.66 17.39 -19.69
C ASN A 128 8.80 17.63 -21.20
N CYS A 129 10.03 17.77 -21.73
CA CYS A 129 10.27 17.91 -23.16
C CYS A 129 9.80 16.69 -23.97
N PHE A 130 9.67 15.52 -23.34
CA PHE A 130 9.19 14.29 -23.96
C PHE A 130 7.67 14.08 -23.82
N GLY A 131 6.96 14.95 -23.11
CA GLY A 131 5.51 14.87 -22.88
C GLY A 131 5.10 15.05 -21.42
N LEU A 132 3.88 15.52 -21.18
CA LEU A 132 3.33 15.71 -19.83
C LEU A 132 3.07 14.36 -19.14
N THR A 133 2.66 13.33 -19.90
CA THR A 133 2.44 11.97 -19.34
C THR A 133 3.70 11.37 -18.72
N LEU A 134 4.87 11.54 -19.34
CA LEU A 134 6.16 11.06 -18.81
C LEU A 134 6.47 11.76 -17.48
N PHE A 135 6.34 13.09 -17.44
CA PHE A 135 6.55 13.87 -16.23
C PHE A 135 5.63 13.42 -15.08
N LEU A 136 4.33 13.26 -15.34
CA LEU A 136 3.37 12.81 -14.33
C LEU A 136 3.68 11.38 -13.84
N SER A 137 4.18 10.50 -14.71
CA SER A 137 4.65 9.17 -14.30
C SER A 137 5.84 9.26 -13.35
N LEU A 138 6.84 10.10 -13.66
CA LEU A 138 8.00 10.29 -12.78
C LEU A 138 7.62 10.95 -11.44
N VAL A 139 6.70 11.92 -11.45
CA VAL A 139 6.16 12.53 -10.22
C VAL A 139 5.44 11.48 -9.36
N LYS A 140 4.66 10.59 -9.97
CA LYS A 140 4.03 9.47 -9.27
C LYS A 140 5.07 8.56 -8.61
N ASP A 141 6.17 8.26 -9.29
CA ASP A 141 7.26 7.45 -8.73
C ASP A 141 7.93 8.14 -7.54
N VAL A 142 8.17 9.46 -7.63
CA VAL A 142 8.67 10.26 -6.50
C VAL A 142 7.71 10.21 -5.30
N ILE A 143 6.41 10.36 -5.53
CA ILE A 143 5.39 10.25 -4.46
C ILE A 143 5.40 8.85 -3.82
N ASN A 144 5.57 7.78 -4.60
CA ASN A 144 5.66 6.42 -4.07
C ASN A 144 6.85 6.26 -3.13
N VAL A 145 8.00 6.82 -3.52
CA VAL A 145 9.23 6.79 -2.71
C VAL A 145 9.07 7.62 -1.43
N LEU A 146 8.53 8.83 -1.52
CA LEU A 146 8.32 9.71 -0.36
C LEU A 146 7.34 9.10 0.66
N THR A 147 6.28 8.42 0.17
CA THR A 147 5.23 7.82 1.01
C THR A 147 5.53 6.40 1.50
N LEU A 148 6.74 5.90 1.26
CA LEU A 148 7.14 4.54 1.62
C LEU A 148 7.00 4.24 3.12
N HIS A 149 7.31 5.21 3.98
CA HIS A 149 7.18 5.08 5.43
C HIS A 149 5.74 4.74 5.86
N ILE A 150 4.73 5.33 5.20
CA ILE A 150 3.31 5.05 5.45
C ILE A 150 2.95 3.62 5.07
N TYR A 151 3.49 3.14 3.94
CA TYR A 151 3.32 1.74 3.55
C TYR A 151 3.94 0.78 4.57
N CYS A 152 5.15 1.08 5.05
CA CYS A 152 5.80 0.30 6.11
C CYS A 152 4.94 0.25 7.39
N PHE A 153 4.38 1.39 7.83
CA PHE A 153 3.47 1.43 9.00
C PHE A 153 2.26 0.54 8.83
N TYR A 154 1.60 0.63 7.68
CA TYR A 154 0.47 -0.23 7.35
C TYR A 154 0.85 -1.72 7.39
N VAL A 155 1.96 -2.11 6.76
CA VAL A 155 2.41 -3.51 6.74
C VAL A 155 2.72 -4.00 8.15
N TYR A 156 3.43 -3.23 8.97
CA TYR A 156 3.74 -3.61 10.35
C TYR A 156 2.48 -3.72 11.21
N GLY A 157 1.56 -2.76 11.11
CA GLY A 157 0.27 -2.81 11.80
C GLY A 157 -0.55 -4.04 11.38
N ALA A 158 -0.66 -4.31 10.08
CA ALA A 158 -1.38 -5.46 9.54
C ALA A 158 -0.78 -6.78 10.01
N LYS A 159 0.56 -6.89 10.03
CA LYS A 159 1.26 -8.08 10.52
C LYS A 159 1.02 -8.30 12.00
N LEU A 160 1.13 -7.25 12.82
CA LEU A 160 0.88 -7.33 14.25
C LEU A 160 -0.56 -7.73 14.55
N TYR A 161 -1.54 -7.11 13.88
CA TYR A 161 -2.95 -7.46 13.99
C TYR A 161 -3.21 -8.92 13.61
N SER A 162 -2.63 -9.36 12.48
CA SER A 162 -2.76 -10.76 12.04
C SER A 162 -2.18 -11.74 13.06
N LEU A 163 -0.99 -11.45 13.61
CA LEU A 163 -0.34 -12.27 14.62
C LEU A 163 -1.23 -12.44 15.86
N GLN A 164 -1.84 -11.35 16.34
CA GLN A 164 -2.74 -11.41 17.49
C GLN A 164 -4.02 -12.20 17.20
N LEU A 165 -4.63 -12.03 16.02
CA LEU A 165 -5.79 -12.84 15.62
C LEU A 165 -5.44 -14.32 15.53
N TYR A 166 -4.31 -14.67 14.89
CA TYR A 166 -3.87 -16.07 14.81
C TYR A 166 -3.60 -16.65 16.20
N GLY A 167 -3.00 -15.87 17.10
CA GLY A 167 -2.81 -16.25 18.50
C GLY A 167 -4.13 -16.54 19.22
N LEU A 168 -5.10 -15.64 19.11
CA LEU A 168 -6.44 -15.80 19.70
C LEU A 168 -7.20 -17.00 19.13
N ILE A 169 -7.16 -17.19 17.81
CA ILE A 169 -7.81 -18.34 17.15
C ILE A 169 -7.16 -19.66 17.59
N SER A 170 -5.83 -19.70 17.68
CA SER A 170 -5.09 -20.88 18.14
C SER A 170 -5.46 -21.24 19.59
N LEU A 171 -5.48 -20.26 20.48
CA LEU A 171 -5.86 -20.44 21.89
C LEU A 171 -7.35 -20.79 22.05
N SER A 172 -8.22 -20.26 21.19
CA SER A 172 -9.64 -20.65 21.19
C SER A 172 -9.82 -22.13 20.88
N ARG A 173 -8.97 -22.72 20.02
CA ARG A 173 -8.98 -24.16 19.74
C ARG A 173 -8.45 -24.98 20.91
N LEU A 174 -7.45 -24.47 21.63
CA LEU A 174 -6.95 -25.08 22.86
C LEU A 174 -8.09 -25.28 23.87
N PHE A 175 -8.95 -24.27 24.07
CA PHE A 175 -10.12 -24.40 24.97
C PHE A 175 -11.17 -25.40 24.48
N MET A 176 -11.28 -25.58 23.17
CA MET A 176 -12.15 -26.60 22.58
C MET A 176 -11.53 -28.00 22.57
N GLY A 177 -10.30 -28.18 23.05
CA GLY A 177 -9.60 -29.45 22.99
C GLY A 177 -9.24 -29.87 21.56
N LYS A 178 -9.08 -28.91 20.62
CA LYS A 178 -8.83 -29.18 19.21
C LYS A 178 -7.42 -28.74 18.79
N LYS A 179 -6.70 -29.61 18.07
CA LYS A 179 -5.38 -29.32 17.49
C LYS A 179 -5.43 -29.41 15.98
N TRP A 180 -4.81 -28.46 15.29
CA TRP A 180 -4.62 -28.52 13.85
C TRP A 180 -3.53 -29.54 13.50
N ASN A 181 -3.88 -30.59 12.76
CA ASN A 181 -2.92 -31.57 12.26
C ASN A 181 -2.53 -31.23 10.83
N VAL A 182 -1.30 -30.75 10.64
CA VAL A 182 -0.79 -30.34 9.32
C VAL A 182 -0.65 -31.54 8.38
N LEU A 183 -0.34 -32.73 8.89
CA LEU A 183 -0.10 -33.93 8.06
C LEU A 183 -1.39 -34.49 7.46
N ARG A 184 -2.51 -34.39 8.19
CA ARG A 184 -3.82 -34.91 7.78
C ARG A 184 -4.82 -33.82 7.41
N CYS A 185 -4.38 -32.55 7.38
CA CYS A 185 -5.20 -31.38 7.10
C CYS A 185 -6.58 -31.40 7.79
N ARG A 186 -6.62 -31.75 9.09
CA ARG A 186 -7.87 -31.84 9.88
C ARG A 186 -7.68 -31.36 11.32
N LEU A 187 -8.79 -31.06 12.00
CA LEU A 187 -8.82 -30.80 13.43
C LEU A 187 -8.95 -32.12 14.19
N ASP A 188 -7.94 -32.45 14.99
CA ASP A 188 -7.94 -33.62 15.87
C ASP A 188 -8.29 -33.20 17.30
N SER A 189 -9.12 -33.99 17.99
CA SER A 189 -9.35 -33.83 19.42
C SER A 189 -8.13 -34.29 20.21
N VAL A 190 -7.67 -33.47 21.15
CA VAL A 190 -6.52 -33.75 22.01
C VAL A 190 -6.92 -33.46 23.46
N THR A 191 -6.57 -34.36 24.36
CA THR A 191 -6.71 -34.15 25.80
C THR A 191 -5.54 -33.31 26.30
N TYR A 192 -5.83 -32.13 26.82
CA TYR A 192 -4.85 -31.23 27.42
C TYR A 192 -4.86 -31.36 28.94
N GLU A 193 -3.70 -31.21 29.57
CA GLU A 193 -3.58 -31.19 31.03
C GLU A 193 -4.09 -29.86 31.61
N ALA A 194 -4.46 -29.86 32.90
CA ALA A 194 -5.01 -28.68 33.57
C ALA A 194 -4.06 -27.46 33.50
N ASP A 195 -2.75 -27.68 33.68
CA ASP A 195 -1.74 -26.62 33.65
C ASP A 195 -1.67 -25.92 32.29
N GLN A 196 -1.82 -26.68 31.20
CA GLN A 196 -1.82 -26.15 29.84
C GLN A 196 -3.06 -25.29 29.57
N PHE A 197 -4.20 -25.68 30.13
CA PHE A 197 -5.44 -24.91 30.03
C PHE A 197 -5.34 -23.58 30.80
N ILE A 198 -4.73 -23.59 31.99
CA ILE A 198 -4.50 -22.38 32.80
C ILE A 198 -3.59 -21.40 32.04
N LEU A 199 -2.45 -21.88 31.53
CA LEU A 199 -1.53 -21.06 30.74
C LEU A 199 -2.22 -20.49 29.49
N GLY A 200 -3.00 -21.31 28.78
CA GLY A 200 -3.79 -20.89 27.64
C GLY A 200 -4.79 -19.79 27.98
N THR A 201 -5.44 -19.89 29.13
CA THR A 201 -6.41 -18.90 29.64
C THR A 201 -5.74 -17.56 29.91
N ILE A 202 -4.58 -17.55 30.57
CA ILE A 202 -3.81 -16.32 30.86
C ILE A 202 -3.33 -15.66 29.56
N LEU A 203 -2.81 -16.44 28.61
CA LEU A 203 -2.37 -15.92 27.31
C LEU A 203 -3.54 -15.38 26.48
N PHE A 204 -4.68 -16.08 26.49
CA PHE A 204 -5.86 -15.66 25.76
C PHE A 204 -6.40 -14.35 26.28
N THR A 205 -6.63 -14.24 27.59
CA THR A 205 -7.14 -13.00 28.20
C THR A 205 -6.18 -11.83 27.96
N THR A 206 -4.87 -12.07 28.06
CA THR A 206 -3.84 -11.06 27.75
C THR A 206 -3.94 -10.59 26.30
N LEU A 207 -3.93 -11.49 25.32
CA LEU A 207 -4.04 -11.12 23.91
C LEU A 207 -5.37 -10.41 23.59
N MET A 208 -6.46 -10.83 24.23
CA MET A 208 -7.79 -10.23 24.04
C MET A 208 -7.82 -8.80 24.56
N PHE A 209 -7.15 -8.51 25.69
CA PHE A 209 -7.01 -7.14 26.20
C PHE A 209 -6.02 -6.27 25.41
N LEU A 210 -5.05 -6.87 24.71
CA LEU A 210 -4.11 -6.15 23.84
C LEU A 210 -4.69 -5.85 22.45
N LEU A 211 -5.68 -6.62 22.00
CA LEU A 211 -6.28 -6.52 20.67
C LEU A 211 -6.90 -5.13 20.36
N PRO A 212 -7.65 -4.45 21.26
CA PRO A 212 -8.21 -3.14 20.96
C PRO A 212 -7.15 -2.10 20.62
N THR A 213 -5.99 -2.15 21.30
CA THR A 213 -4.87 -1.24 21.03
C THR A 213 -4.31 -1.48 19.63
N THR A 214 -4.04 -2.73 19.23
CA THR A 214 -3.47 -3.00 17.91
C THR A 214 -4.44 -2.71 16.78
N VAL A 215 -5.74 -2.97 16.97
CA VAL A 215 -6.80 -2.61 16.02
C VAL A 215 -6.80 -1.11 15.77
N LEU A 216 -6.70 -0.29 16.82
CA LEU A 216 -6.69 1.16 16.66
C LEU A 216 -5.47 1.63 15.83
N TYR A 217 -4.26 1.17 16.18
CA TYR A 217 -3.05 1.50 15.42
C TYR A 217 -3.18 1.05 13.96
N TYR A 218 -3.67 -0.16 13.72
CA TYR A 218 -3.90 -0.68 12.37
C TYR A 218 -4.87 0.21 11.57
N VAL A 219 -6.02 0.57 12.15
CA VAL A 219 -7.03 1.41 11.48
C VAL A 219 -6.45 2.77 11.13
N VAL A 220 -5.73 3.43 12.05
CA VAL A 220 -5.12 4.74 11.80
C VAL A 220 -4.08 4.67 10.68
N PHE A 221 -3.21 3.65 10.64
CA PHE A 221 -2.26 3.53 9.54
C PHE A 221 -2.90 3.11 8.23
N ALA A 222 -3.98 2.32 8.28
CA ALA A 222 -4.77 1.97 7.11
C ALA A 222 -5.42 3.22 6.51
N THR A 223 -5.98 4.13 7.31
CA THR A 223 -6.56 5.39 6.78
C THR A 223 -5.51 6.26 6.12
N LEU A 224 -4.32 6.42 6.72
CA LEU A 224 -3.20 7.13 6.08
C LEU A 224 -2.81 6.48 4.74
N ARG A 225 -2.75 5.15 4.67
CA ARG A 225 -2.47 4.42 3.42
C ARG A 225 -3.55 4.65 2.37
N MET A 226 -4.82 4.67 2.77
CA MET A 226 -5.93 4.97 1.86
C MET A 226 -5.82 6.37 1.27
N CYS A 227 -5.46 7.38 2.07
CA CYS A 227 -5.21 8.73 1.57
C CYS A 227 -4.12 8.75 0.49
N VAL A 228 -3.00 8.06 0.71
CA VAL A 228 -1.91 7.95 -0.29
C VAL A 228 -2.39 7.26 -1.57
N LEU A 229 -3.15 6.16 -1.44
CA LEU A 229 -3.73 5.45 -2.58
C LEU A 229 -4.66 6.34 -3.41
N VAL A 230 -5.49 7.16 -2.75
CA VAL A 230 -6.38 8.11 -3.44
C VAL A 230 -5.56 9.13 -4.25
N THR A 231 -4.46 9.66 -3.70
CA THR A 231 -3.56 10.55 -4.44
C THR A 231 -2.93 9.86 -5.65
N GLN A 232 -2.41 8.63 -5.48
CA GLN A 232 -1.82 7.83 -6.56
C GLN A 232 -2.84 7.49 -7.65
N PHE A 233 -4.07 7.16 -7.25
CA PHE A 233 -5.17 6.88 -8.15
C PHE A 233 -5.57 8.12 -8.93
N SER A 234 -5.68 9.28 -8.27
CA SER A 234 -6.00 10.56 -8.91
C SER A 234 -4.96 10.92 -9.97
N LEU A 235 -3.66 10.77 -9.69
CA LEU A 235 -2.60 10.98 -10.67
C LEU A 235 -2.69 10.01 -11.85
N THR A 236 -2.97 8.74 -11.58
CA THR A 236 -3.15 7.73 -12.64
C THR A 236 -4.37 8.05 -13.50
N PHE A 237 -5.44 8.56 -12.90
CA PHE A 237 -6.63 9.04 -13.59
C PHE A 237 -6.33 10.27 -14.47
N PHE A 238 -5.54 11.23 -13.99
CA PHE A 238 -5.11 12.36 -14.83
C PHE A 238 -4.26 11.90 -16.02
N ILE A 239 -3.31 10.98 -15.80
CA ILE A 239 -2.51 10.38 -16.88
C ILE A 239 -3.42 9.67 -17.88
N SER A 240 -4.40 8.91 -17.40
CA SER A 240 -5.35 8.25 -18.29
C SER A 240 -6.14 9.28 -19.07
N VAL A 241 -6.74 10.30 -18.46
CA VAL A 241 -7.51 11.34 -19.18
C VAL A 241 -6.69 12.04 -20.28
N ILE A 242 -5.41 12.32 -20.04
CA ILE A 242 -4.52 12.91 -21.06
C ILE A 242 -4.28 11.93 -22.22
N THR A 243 -4.08 10.64 -21.90
CA THR A 243 -3.89 9.56 -22.89
C THR A 243 -5.19 9.17 -23.59
N ASP A 244 -6.32 9.37 -22.92
CA ASP A 244 -7.64 8.80 -23.21
C ASP A 244 -8.58 9.79 -23.91
N ARG A 245 -8.14 11.03 -24.15
CA ARG A 245 -8.70 11.85 -25.25
C ARG A 245 -8.54 11.20 -26.64
N SER A 246 -8.07 9.94 -26.70
CA SER A 246 -8.03 9.03 -27.84
C SER A 246 -9.09 7.92 -27.86
N LEU A 247 -9.79 7.58 -26.76
CA LEU A 247 -10.74 6.44 -26.73
C LEU A 247 -12.22 6.83 -26.90
N GLU A 248 -12.55 7.88 -27.66
CA GLU A 248 -13.89 7.91 -28.29
C GLU A 248 -14.03 6.87 -29.42
N ILE A 249 -12.98 6.10 -29.74
CA ILE A 249 -13.05 5.00 -30.73
C ILE A 249 -12.63 3.66 -30.11
N LYS A 250 -13.14 3.29 -28.92
CA LYS A 250 -13.12 1.87 -28.53
C LYS A 250 -14.15 1.42 -27.50
N THR A 251 -15.37 1.92 -27.56
CA THR A 251 -16.53 1.34 -26.84
C THR A 251 -17.20 0.18 -27.59
N SER A 252 -16.47 -0.57 -28.42
CA SER A 252 -17.04 -1.76 -29.08
C SER A 252 -16.36 -3.09 -28.78
N ASN A 253 -15.28 -3.16 -27.99
CA ASN A 253 -14.72 -4.46 -27.58
C ASN A 253 -13.88 -4.37 -26.29
N VAL A 254 -14.54 -4.61 -25.17
CA VAL A 254 -14.01 -4.67 -23.78
C VAL A 254 -12.94 -5.77 -23.58
N SER A 255 -12.73 -6.65 -24.57
CA SER A 255 -11.76 -7.74 -24.51
C SER A 255 -10.29 -7.32 -24.68
N ASN A 256 -10.01 -6.08 -25.10
CA ASN A 256 -8.66 -5.64 -25.51
C ASN A 256 -8.11 -4.43 -24.72
N LEU A 257 -8.30 -4.41 -23.39
CA LEU A 257 -7.45 -3.61 -22.50
C LEU A 257 -6.05 -4.25 -22.40
N SER A 258 -5.00 -3.44 -22.55
CA SER A 258 -3.60 -3.86 -22.51
C SER A 258 -3.16 -4.41 -21.14
N PRO A 259 -2.06 -5.19 -21.11
CA PRO A 259 -1.63 -5.92 -19.94
C PRO A 259 -1.30 -5.04 -18.73
N SER A 260 -0.75 -3.83 -18.90
CA SER A 260 -0.32 -3.00 -17.76
C SER A 260 -1.48 -2.36 -17.01
N TYR A 261 -2.50 -1.90 -17.75
CA TYR A 261 -3.75 -1.41 -17.14
C TYR A 261 -4.62 -2.57 -16.68
N ARG A 262 -4.52 -3.73 -17.34
CA ARG A 262 -5.12 -4.96 -16.83
C ARG A 262 -4.45 -5.36 -15.52
N LEU A 263 -3.12 -5.30 -15.37
CA LEU A 263 -2.41 -5.66 -14.14
C LEU A 263 -2.69 -4.69 -12.98
N SER A 264 -2.67 -3.37 -13.21
CA SER A 264 -2.99 -2.40 -12.14
C SER A 264 -4.47 -2.40 -11.79
N PHE A 265 -5.37 -2.51 -12.77
CA PHE A 265 -6.80 -2.67 -12.52
C PHE A 265 -7.09 -4.01 -11.84
N PHE A 266 -6.45 -5.12 -12.26
CA PHE A 266 -6.64 -6.44 -11.65
C PHE A 266 -6.00 -6.51 -10.26
N GLU A 267 -4.84 -5.89 -9.98
CA GLU A 267 -4.28 -5.80 -8.62
C GLU A 267 -5.11 -4.92 -7.69
N ILE A 268 -5.74 -3.87 -8.22
CA ILE A 268 -6.63 -2.97 -7.45
C ILE A 268 -8.00 -3.61 -7.26
N THR A 269 -8.59 -4.25 -8.27
CA THR A 269 -9.86 -4.98 -8.13
C THR A 269 -9.66 -6.26 -7.34
N ASP A 270 -8.56 -6.99 -7.50
CA ASP A 270 -8.23 -8.16 -6.67
C ASP A 270 -7.89 -7.70 -5.25
N GLY A 271 -7.18 -6.58 -5.04
CA GLY A 271 -6.94 -6.00 -3.72
C GLY A 271 -8.20 -5.48 -3.01
N LEU A 272 -9.10 -4.81 -3.75
CA LEU A 272 -10.40 -4.33 -3.25
C LEU A 272 -11.41 -5.46 -3.11
N GLN A 273 -11.43 -6.44 -4.00
CA GLN A 273 -12.22 -7.67 -3.86
C GLN A 273 -11.66 -8.51 -2.70
N LYS A 274 -10.35 -8.51 -2.46
CA LYS A 274 -9.71 -9.10 -1.28
C LYS A 274 -10.00 -8.37 0.03
N LEU A 275 -10.25 -7.06 -0.02
CA LEU A 275 -10.73 -6.28 1.11
C LEU A 275 -12.25 -6.45 1.35
N LEU A 276 -13.06 -6.37 0.29
CA LEU A 276 -14.52 -6.39 0.31
C LEU A 276 -15.11 -7.79 0.49
N THR A 277 -14.45 -8.83 -0.02
CA THR A 277 -14.84 -10.24 0.20
C THR A 277 -14.08 -10.90 1.36
N GLY A 278 -13.27 -10.12 2.10
CA GLY A 278 -12.47 -10.63 3.21
C GLY A 278 -11.42 -11.66 2.79
N GLU A 279 -10.92 -11.63 1.55
CA GLU A 279 -9.90 -12.59 1.12
C GLU A 279 -8.51 -12.42 1.76
N ILE A 280 -8.21 -11.31 2.42
CA ILE A 280 -7.03 -11.28 3.31
C ILE A 280 -7.23 -12.26 4.49
N LEU A 281 -8.47 -12.66 4.77
CA LEU A 281 -8.86 -13.81 5.60
C LEU A 281 -9.15 -15.10 4.79
N LYS A 282 -8.91 -15.15 3.46
CA LYS A 282 -9.23 -16.33 2.61
C LYS A 282 -8.38 -17.58 2.75
N PRO A 283 -7.30 -17.66 3.55
CA PRO A 283 -6.91 -18.98 4.02
C PRO A 283 -8.06 -19.68 4.76
N TRP A 284 -9.14 -18.98 5.16
CA TRP A 284 -10.23 -19.48 6.00
C TRP A 284 -11.65 -19.55 5.40
N SER A 285 -11.99 -18.93 4.26
CA SER A 285 -13.32 -19.17 3.64
C SER A 285 -13.48 -20.62 3.13
N LYS A 286 -12.35 -21.29 2.86
CA LYS A 286 -12.29 -22.72 2.58
C LYS A 286 -12.53 -23.59 3.82
N TRP A 287 -12.54 -22.99 5.02
CA TRP A 287 -12.68 -23.68 6.31
C TRP A 287 -14.01 -23.38 7.02
N SER A 288 -14.75 -22.34 6.64
CA SER A 288 -16.12 -22.11 7.12
C SER A 288 -17.13 -23.03 6.44
N ASN A 289 -16.90 -23.39 5.18
CA ASN A 289 -17.83 -24.21 4.38
C ASN A 289 -17.64 -25.73 4.55
N VAL A 290 -16.67 -26.18 5.35
CA VAL A 290 -16.51 -27.62 5.69
C VAL A 290 -17.33 -27.99 6.93
N SER A 291 -18.19 -27.08 7.41
CA SER A 291 -19.11 -27.36 8.51
C SER A 291 -20.49 -27.87 8.07
N THR A 292 -20.77 -28.02 6.76
CA THR A 292 -22.09 -28.45 6.27
C THR A 292 -22.12 -29.56 5.22
N ASP A 293 -21.00 -29.95 4.60
CA ASP A 293 -21.00 -31.14 3.72
C ASP A 293 -20.63 -32.41 4.49
N ASN A 294 -21.64 -32.88 5.21
CA ASN A 294 -21.76 -34.26 5.62
C ASN A 294 -22.01 -35.11 4.35
N LYS A 295 -20.96 -35.68 3.75
CA LYS A 295 -21.05 -36.88 2.89
C LYS A 295 -19.68 -37.44 2.55
N ASN A 296 -19.45 -38.65 3.08
CA ASN A 296 -18.67 -39.75 2.52
C ASN A 296 -17.50 -39.37 1.61
N ILE A 297 -16.25 -39.59 2.05
CA ILE A 297 -15.25 -40.25 1.20
C ILE A 297 -14.36 -41.10 2.10
N GLU A 298 -14.29 -42.37 1.71
CA GLU A 298 -13.55 -43.48 2.28
C GLU A 298 -12.03 -43.32 2.20
N CYS A 299 -11.36 -44.12 3.03
CA CYS A 299 -9.92 -44.35 3.08
C CYS A 299 -9.23 -44.45 1.72
N LEU A 300 -8.04 -43.83 1.64
CA LEU A 300 -6.79 -44.42 1.14
C LEU A 300 -5.61 -43.66 1.75
#